data_AF-A0A950F3B1-F1
#
_entry.id   AF-A0A950F3B1-F1
#
_cell.length_a   1.000
_cell.length_b   1.000
_cell.length_c   1.000
_cell.angle_alpha   90.00
_cell.angle_beta   90.00
_cell.angle_gamma   90.00
#
_symmetry.space_group_name_H-M   'P 1'
#
loop_
_entity.id
_entity.type
_entity.pdbx_description
1 polymer ?
#
loop_
_entity_poly.entity_id
_entity_poly.type
_entity_poly.pdbx_seq_one_letter_code
_entity_poly.pdbx_strand_id
1 'polypeptide(L)'
;MEDYLSEKEQWEWLKTQVRENTPAVLVALVLAVALVFGWRWWQGHLDAARLAAGEKYRQMVQALDAGDRSQALVLLGALERDSPGSPYTDQARLLAARVHVDAGELDRAAAELTEVSTHSRDGDL
;
A
#
# COMPACT_ATOMS: atom_id res chain seq x y z
N MET A 1 -3.85 -36.31 31.43
CA MET A 1 -5.20 -36.61 30.94
C MET A 1 -5.70 -35.32 30.34
N GLU A 2 -5.74 -35.25 29.01
CA GLU A 2 -6.22 -34.07 28.28
C GLU A 2 -7.72 -33.97 28.48
N ASP A 3 -8.15 -32.94 29.19
CA ASP A 3 -9.53 -32.72 29.59
C ASP A 3 -10.31 -32.10 28.43
N TYR A 4 -10.58 -32.91 27.40
CA TYR A 4 -11.49 -32.54 26.32
C TYR A 4 -12.93 -32.69 26.85
N LEU A 5 -13.43 -31.64 27.50
CA LEU A 5 -14.86 -31.49 27.81
C LEU A 5 -15.66 -31.68 26.51
N SER A 6 -16.72 -32.48 26.59
CA SER A 6 -17.62 -32.79 25.48
C SER A 6 -18.13 -31.49 24.82
N GLU A 7 -18.28 -31.46 23.49
CA GLU A 7 -18.78 -30.28 22.74
C GLU A 7 -20.08 -29.70 23.33
N LYS A 8 -20.93 -30.55 23.93
CA LYS A 8 -22.15 -30.11 24.62
C LYS A 8 -21.87 -29.31 25.89
N GLU A 9 -20.88 -29.71 26.67
CA GLU A 9 -20.52 -29.05 27.93
C GLU A 9 -19.80 -27.72 27.67
N GLN A 10 -18.99 -27.64 26.61
CA GLN A 10 -18.39 -26.38 26.16
C GLN A 10 -19.45 -25.35 25.76
N TRP A 11 -20.51 -25.79 25.08
CA TRP A 11 -21.61 -24.91 24.67
C TRP A 11 -22.42 -24.38 25.86
N GLU A 12 -22.77 -25.25 26.81
CA GLU A 12 -23.52 -24.84 28.01
C GLU A 12 -22.69 -23.93 28.93
N TRP A 13 -21.39 -24.19 29.07
CA TRP A 13 -20.47 -23.30 29.78
C TRP A 13 -20.39 -21.92 29.13
N LEU A 14 -20.24 -21.86 27.79
CA LEU A 14 -20.18 -20.61 27.06
C LEU A 14 -21.49 -19.82 27.16
N LYS A 15 -22.65 -20.48 27.04
CA LYS A 15 -23.97 -19.85 27.21
C LYS A 15 -24.15 -19.23 28.58
N THR A 16 -23.69 -19.94 29.61
CA THR A 16 -23.77 -19.49 31.00
C THR A 16 -22.90 -18.24 31.19
N GLN A 17 -21.65 -18.28 30.71
CA GLN A 17 -20.73 -17.15 30.77
C GLN A 17 -21.24 -15.92 30.01
N VAL A 18 -21.81 -16.10 28.82
CA VAL A 18 -22.38 -14.99 28.03
C VAL A 18 -23.57 -14.36 28.74
N ARG A 19 -24.44 -15.18 29.35
CA ARG A 19 -25.64 -14.69 30.04
C ARG A 19 -25.29 -13.97 31.33
N GLU A 20 -24.34 -14.49 32.10
CA GLU A 20 -23.83 -13.86 33.33
C GLU A 20 -23.13 -12.52 33.05
N ASN A 21 -22.36 -12.44 31.95
CA ASN A 21 -21.57 -11.25 31.59
C ASN A 21 -22.04 -10.57 30.30
N THR A 22 -23.36 -10.56 30.04
CA THR A 22 -23.97 -9.92 28.86
C THR A 22 -23.41 -8.52 28.55
N PRO A 23 -23.26 -7.58 29.52
CA PRO A 23 -22.68 -6.26 29.22
C PRO A 23 -21.22 -6.33 28.74
N ALA A 24 -20.40 -7.23 29.29
CA ALA A 24 -19.01 -7.39 28.86
C ALA A 24 -18.92 -7.98 27.44
N VAL A 25 -19.80 -8.94 27.11
CA VAL A 25 -19.89 -9.51 25.76
C VAL A 25 -20.32 -8.46 24.74
N LEU A 26 -21.28 -7.59 25.09
CA LEU A 26 -21.69 -6.48 24.22
C LEU A 26 -20.54 -5.48 23.99
N VAL A 27 -19.79 -5.13 25.04
CA VAL A 27 -18.62 -4.25 24.91
C VAL A 27 -17.56 -4.90 24.00
N ALA A 28 -17.25 -6.18 24.19
CA ALA A 28 -16.30 -6.90 23.35
C ALA A 28 -16.74 -6.93 21.88
N LEU A 29 -18.04 -7.15 21.62
CA LEU A 29 -18.60 -7.13 20.28
C LEU A 29 -18.46 -5.75 19.62
N VAL A 30 -18.80 -4.68 20.33
CA VAL A 30 -18.65 -3.31 19.82
C VAL A 30 -17.18 -2.98 19.53
N LEU A 31 -16.26 -3.38 20.41
CA LEU A 31 -14.83 -3.22 20.19
C LEU A 31 -14.34 -3.98 18.95
N ALA A 32 -14.78 -5.23 18.75
CA ALA A 32 -14.44 -6.01 17.57
C ALA A 32 -14.94 -5.32 16.28
N VAL A 33 -16.17 -4.83 16.29
CA VAL A 33 -16.73 -4.06 15.16
C VAL A 33 -15.91 -2.80 14.91
N ALA A 34 -15.61 -2.02 15.94
CA ALA A 34 -14.81 -0.80 15.82
C ALA A 34 -13.41 -1.07 15.23
N LEU A 35 -12.75 -2.15 15.65
CA LEU A 35 -11.45 -2.57 15.09
C LEU A 35 -11.54 -2.91 13.60
N VAL A 36 -12.56 -3.68 13.19
CA VAL A 36 -12.77 -4.04 11.78
C VAL A 36 -13.05 -2.79 10.94
N PHE A 37 -13.95 -1.91 11.39
CA PHE A 37 -14.27 -0.68 10.66
C PHE A 37 -13.08 0.28 10.61
N GLY A 38 -12.34 0.44 11.70
CA GLY A 38 -11.12 1.25 11.76
C GLY A 38 -10.06 0.75 10.78
N TRP A 39 -9.79 -0.57 10.78
CA TRP A 39 -8.87 -1.18 9.83
C TRP A 39 -9.31 -0.99 8.38
N ARG A 40 -10.59 -1.19 8.08
CA ARG A 40 -11.13 -1.05 6.72
C ARG A 40 -11.09 0.40 6.22
N TRP A 41 -11.35 1.36 7.10
CA TRP A 41 -11.21 2.79 6.80
C TRP A 41 -9.76 3.15 6.49
N TRP A 42 -8.82 2.66 7.30
CA TRP A 42 -7.38 2.85 7.07
C TRP A 42 -6.92 2.26 5.73
N GLN A 43 -7.35 1.03 5.40
CA GLN A 43 -7.04 0.41 4.11
C GLN A 43 -7.60 1.21 2.93
N GLY A 44 -8.83 1.72 3.03
CA GLY A 44 -9.43 2.55 1.97
C GLY A 44 -8.62 3.81 1.64
N HIS A 45 -8.01 4.45 2.65
CA HIS A 45 -7.10 5.58 2.42
C HIS A 45 -5.83 5.17 1.67
N LEU A 46 -5.26 4.02 1.98
CA LEU A 46 -4.09 3.49 1.29
C LEU A 46 -4.41 3.14 -0.17
N ASP A 47 -5.59 2.58 -0.44
CA ASP A 47 -6.00 2.21 -1.79
C ASP A 47 -6.26 3.44 -2.68
N ALA A 48 -6.86 4.50 -2.13
CA ALA A 48 -7.04 5.75 -2.86
C ALA A 48 -5.69 6.37 -3.27
N ALA A 49 -4.70 6.36 -2.36
CA ALA A 49 -3.36 6.85 -2.66
C ALA A 49 -2.66 6.02 -3.75
N ARG A 50 -2.79 4.68 -3.70
CA ARG A 50 -2.26 3.77 -4.74
C ARG A 50 -2.87 4.02 -6.10
N LEU A 51 -4.20 4.20 -6.17
CA LEU A 51 -4.90 4.50 -7.42
C LEU A 51 -4.43 5.82 -8.02
N ALA A 52 -4.27 6.86 -7.19
CA ALA A 52 -3.77 8.16 -7.65
C ALA A 52 -2.34 8.08 -8.19
N ALA A 53 -1.46 7.31 -7.53
CA ALA A 53 -0.10 7.08 -8.02
C ALA A 53 -0.10 6.29 -9.34
N GLY A 54 -0.90 5.22 -9.45
CA GLY A 54 -1.00 4.43 -10.68
C GLY A 54 -1.55 5.24 -11.86
N GLU A 55 -2.49 6.15 -11.61
CA GLU A 55 -3.01 7.07 -12.63
C GLU A 55 -1.93 8.01 -13.17
N LYS A 56 -1.15 8.65 -12.29
CA LYS A 56 -0.04 9.52 -12.69
C LYS A 56 1.04 8.78 -13.45
N TYR A 57 1.39 7.57 -13.01
CA TYR A 57 2.34 6.72 -13.73
C TYR A 57 1.85 6.42 -15.15
N ARG A 58 0.56 6.10 -15.30
CA ARG A 58 -0.03 5.86 -16.64
C ARG A 58 0.04 7.10 -17.53
N GLN A 59 -0.24 8.28 -16.98
CA GLN A 59 -0.10 9.54 -17.70
C GLN A 59 1.35 9.80 -18.11
N MET A 60 2.32 9.43 -17.28
CA MET A 60 3.74 9.57 -17.60
C MET A 60 4.12 8.68 -18.79
N VAL A 61 3.69 7.42 -18.79
CA VAL A 61 3.90 6.50 -19.92
C VAL A 61 3.27 7.07 -21.19
N GLN A 62 2.03 7.56 -21.12
CA GLN A 62 1.35 8.18 -22.26
C GLN A 62 2.08 9.42 -22.79
N ALA A 63 2.62 10.26 -21.92
CA ALA A 63 3.42 11.42 -22.31
C ALA A 63 4.70 10.99 -23.05
N LEU A 64 5.37 9.94 -22.58
CA LEU A 64 6.55 9.39 -23.26
C LEU A 64 6.21 8.76 -24.61
N ASP A 65 5.10 8.02 -24.71
CA ASP A 65 4.62 7.44 -25.97
C ASP A 65 4.26 8.54 -26.99
N ALA A 66 3.78 9.70 -26.52
CA ALA A 66 3.54 10.89 -27.33
C ALA A 66 4.81 11.69 -27.65
N GLY A 67 5.97 11.29 -27.13
CA GLY A 67 7.24 12.00 -27.28
C GLY A 67 7.39 13.24 -26.40
N ASP A 68 6.44 13.52 -25.50
CA ASP A 68 6.51 14.64 -24.54
C ASP A 68 7.32 14.25 -23.30
N ARG A 69 8.63 14.23 -23.48
CA ARG A 69 9.59 14.01 -22.40
C ARG A 69 9.45 15.02 -21.27
N SER A 70 9.09 16.27 -21.57
CA SER A 70 8.99 17.32 -20.57
C SER A 70 7.85 17.07 -19.60
N GLN A 71 6.68 16.70 -20.13
CA GLN A 71 5.52 16.34 -19.33
C GLN A 71 5.77 15.07 -18.51
N ALA A 72 6.46 14.08 -19.08
CA ALA A 72 6.83 12.87 -18.36
C ALA A 72 7.70 13.17 -17.13
N LEU A 73 8.68 14.07 -17.24
CA LEU A 73 9.53 14.46 -16.10
C LEU A 73 8.77 15.29 -15.06
N VAL A 74 7.79 16.09 -15.46
CA VAL A 74 6.89 16.78 -14.50
C VAL A 74 6.05 15.77 -13.72
N LEU A 75 5.54 14.74 -14.39
CA LEU A 75 4.75 13.67 -13.76
C LEU A 75 5.60 12.81 -12.83
N LEU A 76 6.87 12.55 -13.17
CA LEU A 76 7.84 11.94 -12.26
C LEU A 76 7.97 12.76 -10.98
N GLY A 77 8.27 14.06 -11.06
CA GLY A 77 8.41 14.90 -9.87
C GLY A 77 7.13 14.96 -9.02
N ALA A 78 5.96 14.86 -9.64
CA ALA A 78 4.69 14.78 -8.93
C ALA A 78 4.51 13.42 -8.21
N LEU A 79 4.97 12.31 -8.79
CA LEU A 79 4.99 10.99 -8.15
C LEU A 79 5.95 10.95 -6.96
N GLU A 80 7.16 11.49 -7.12
CA GLU A 80 8.16 11.57 -6.05
C GLU A 80 7.66 12.37 -4.85
N ARG A 81 6.99 13.51 -5.10
CA ARG A 81 6.47 14.36 -4.02
C ARG A 81 5.22 13.78 -3.36
N ASP A 82 4.26 13.32 -4.16
CA ASP A 82 2.93 12.99 -3.65
C ASP A 82 2.83 11.50 -3.26
N SER A 83 3.75 10.65 -3.71
CA SER A 83 3.72 9.20 -3.50
C SER A 83 5.13 8.57 -3.38
N PRO A 84 6.05 9.14 -2.58
CA PRO A 84 7.47 8.73 -2.57
C PRO A 84 7.70 7.25 -2.28
N GLY A 85 6.89 6.63 -1.40
CA GLY A 85 7.02 5.21 -1.03
C GLY A 85 6.14 4.26 -1.84
N SER A 86 5.60 4.71 -2.97
CA SER A 86 4.75 3.90 -3.84
C SER A 86 5.60 3.12 -4.85
N PRO A 87 5.30 1.83 -5.13
CA PRO A 87 5.99 1.08 -6.18
C PRO A 87 5.92 1.74 -7.57
N TYR A 88 4.88 2.56 -7.81
CA TYR A 88 4.75 3.34 -9.04
C TYR A 88 5.79 4.45 -9.16
N THR A 89 6.28 4.98 -8.04
CA THR A 89 7.36 5.98 -8.03
C THR A 89 8.68 5.33 -8.40
N ASP A 90 8.98 4.14 -7.85
CA ASP A 90 10.17 3.38 -8.23
C ASP A 90 10.16 3.03 -9.73
N GLN A 91 9.02 2.57 -10.24
CA GLN A 91 8.84 2.32 -11.68
C GLN A 91 8.99 3.58 -12.54
N ALA A 92 8.46 4.71 -12.07
CA ALA A 92 8.62 5.99 -12.76
C ALA A 92 10.08 6.42 -12.83
N ARG A 93 10.84 6.28 -11.74
CA ARG A 93 12.28 6.55 -11.70
C ARG A 93 13.06 5.67 -12.67
N LEU A 94 12.79 4.36 -12.71
CA LEU A 94 13.42 3.45 -13.66
C LEU A 94 13.13 3.85 -15.12
N LEU A 95 11.88 4.24 -15.40
CA LEU A 95 11.49 4.69 -16.73
C LEU A 95 12.17 6.03 -17.10
N ALA A 96 12.26 6.95 -16.14
CA ALA A 96 12.97 8.22 -16.31
C ALA A 96 14.48 7.99 -16.53
N ALA A 97 15.09 7.07 -15.80
CA ALA A 97 16.48 6.68 -15.99
C ALA A 97 16.73 6.22 -17.43
N ARG A 98 15.86 5.35 -17.96
CA ARG A 98 15.94 4.93 -19.37
C ARG A 98 15.83 6.12 -20.33
N VAL A 99 14.88 7.02 -20.10
CA VAL A 99 14.69 8.24 -20.90
C VAL A 99 15.93 9.15 -20.86
N HIS A 100 16.60 9.25 -19.71
CA HIS A 100 17.87 9.96 -19.58
C HIS A 100 19.03 9.26 -20.31
N VAL A 101 19.10 7.92 -20.25
CA VAL A 101 20.09 7.14 -21.02
C VAL A 101 19.92 7.36 -22.51
N ASP A 102 18.69 7.25 -23.02
CA ASP A 102 18.37 7.45 -24.43
C ASP A 102 18.71 8.87 -24.91
N ALA A 103 18.69 9.84 -24.00
CA ALA A 103 19.09 11.23 -24.24
C ALA A 103 20.60 11.51 -24.03
N GLY A 104 21.40 10.52 -23.62
CA GLY A 104 22.81 10.69 -23.27
C GLY A 104 23.08 11.41 -21.95
N GLU A 105 22.05 11.62 -21.12
CA GLU A 105 22.13 12.29 -19.82
C GLU A 105 22.48 11.28 -18.70
N LEU A 106 23.65 10.65 -18.83
CA LEU A 106 24.03 9.51 -17.98
C LEU A 106 24.10 9.84 -16.49
N ASP A 107 24.52 11.06 -16.12
CA ASP A 107 24.56 11.49 -14.72
C ASP A 107 23.17 11.51 -14.08
N ARG A 108 22.16 11.97 -14.84
CA ARG A 108 20.77 11.99 -14.38
C ARG A 108 20.18 10.59 -14.31
N ALA A 109 20.48 9.74 -15.29
CA ALA A 109 20.09 8.34 -15.25
C ALA A 109 20.67 7.62 -14.02
N ALA A 110 21.95 7.85 -13.71
CA ALA A 110 22.60 7.28 -12.55
C ALA A 110 21.97 7.76 -11.23
N ALA A 111 21.59 9.05 -11.15
CA ALA A 111 20.89 9.59 -9.99
C ALA A 111 19.55 8.87 -9.75
N GLU A 112 18.72 8.74 -10.80
CA GLU A 112 17.43 8.05 -10.69
C GLU A 112 17.58 6.57 -10.28
N LEU A 113 18.56 5.88 -10.85
CA LEU A 113 18.85 4.48 -10.49
C LEU A 113 19.36 4.33 -9.05
N THR A 114 20.14 5.31 -8.57
CA THR A 114 20.65 5.32 -7.19
C THR A 114 19.52 5.55 -6.19
N GLU A 115 18.57 6.42 -6.54
CA GLU A 115 17.40 6.63 -5.70
C GLU A 115 16.56 5.36 -5.57
N VAL A 116 16.34 4.63 -6.67
CA VAL A 116 15.64 3.34 -6.63
C VAL A 116 16.43 2.32 -5.80
N SER A 117 17.74 2.19 -5.99
CA SER A 117 18.53 1.18 -5.25
C SER A 117 18.65 1.47 -3.76
N THR A 118 18.59 2.75 -3.36
CA THR A 118 18.71 3.15 -1.94
C THR A 118 17.35 3.13 -1.23
N HIS A 119 16.26 3.48 -1.93
CA HIS A 119 14.93 3.66 -1.34
C HIS A 119 13.90 2.60 -1.71
N SER A 120 14.19 1.70 -2.66
CA SER A 120 13.26 0.62 -2.98
C SER A 120 13.01 -0.24 -1.75
N ARG A 121 11.72 -0.43 -1.44
CA ARG A 121 11.28 -1.37 -0.40
C ARG A 121 11.09 -2.79 -0.94
N ASP A 122 11.52 -3.02 -2.17
CA ASP A 122 11.45 -4.29 -2.85
C ASP A 122 12.80 -5.00 -2.64
N GLY A 123 12.85 -5.97 -1.73
CA GLY A 123 14.06 -6.72 -1.41
C GLY A 123 14.51 -7.70 -2.51
N ASP A 124 13.77 -7.75 -3.62
CA ASP A 124 13.99 -8.63 -4.78
C ASP A 124 14.61 -7.90 -5.99
N LEU A 125 15.00 -6.62 -5.86
CA LEU A 125 15.87 -5.91 -6.81
C LEU A 125 17.35 -6.10 -6.47
#